data_AF-A0A9X4QQQ9-F1
#
_entry.id   AF-A0A9X4QQQ9-F1
#
_cell.length_a   1.000
_cell.length_b   1.000
_cell.length_c   1.000
_cell.angle_alpha   90.00
_cell.angle_beta   90.00
_cell.angle_gamma   90.00
#
_symmetry.space_group_name_H-M   'P 1'
#
loop_
_entity.id
_entity.type
_entity.pdbx_description
1 polymer ?
#
loop_
_entity_poly.entity_id
_entity_poly.type
_entity_poly.pdbx_seq_one_letter_code
_entity_poly.pdbx_strand_id
1 'polypeptide(L)'
;MYLKEFDLDLPYMENDKKIRMIMNEEKCQYNEATKLDYEMNWKEIRRQFRLETRCITAMYERLFSKIKIKGCWKILVECVEDITDERVRQYSGVCSVQVKFNFNDFSNNSEVGKKETTLNLLMEGIEKISQENNWEMQKFREIGLQIEEARYLNEWLWKKAIKKPR
;
A
#
# COMPACT_ATOMS: atom_id res chain seq x y z
N MET A 1 8.53 -17.96 -8.77
CA MET A 1 8.04 -17.25 -7.58
C MET A 1 6.53 -17.10 -7.71
N TYR A 2 5.79 -16.96 -6.62
CA TYR A 2 4.35 -16.72 -6.67
C TYR A 2 4.08 -15.32 -6.14
N LEU A 3 3.34 -14.51 -6.89
CA LEU A 3 2.78 -13.27 -6.38
C LEU A 3 1.68 -13.62 -5.38
N LYS A 4 1.81 -13.10 -4.17
CA LYS A 4 0.94 -13.43 -3.05
C LYS A 4 0.71 -12.28 -2.07
N GLU A 5 1.49 -11.20 -2.17
CA GLU A 5 1.43 -10.08 -1.24
C GLU A 5 1.25 -8.76 -1.97
N PHE A 6 0.41 -7.91 -1.41
CA PHE A 6 0.00 -6.62 -1.97
C PHE A 6 -0.01 -5.61 -0.83
N ASP A 7 0.64 -4.47 -1.01
CA ASP A 7 0.81 -3.53 0.09
C ASP A 7 0.85 -2.09 -0.43
N LEU A 8 0.43 -1.16 0.43
CA LEU A 8 0.57 0.26 0.21
C LEU A 8 1.46 0.83 1.31
N ASP A 9 2.37 1.70 0.93
CA ASP A 9 3.25 2.37 1.88
C ASP A 9 3.29 3.86 1.62
N LEU A 10 3.52 4.62 2.70
CA LEU A 10 3.71 6.05 2.68
C LEU A 10 5.21 6.31 2.97
N PRO A 11 6.08 6.24 1.94
CA PRO A 11 7.53 6.39 2.14
C PRO A 11 7.83 7.78 2.70
N TYR A 12 8.86 7.87 3.53
CA TYR A 12 9.31 9.14 4.05
C TYR A 12 9.97 9.96 2.94
N MET A 13 9.46 11.17 2.73
CA MET A 13 9.99 12.13 1.77
C MET A 13 10.69 13.24 2.54
N GLU A 14 12.00 13.36 2.35
CA GLU A 14 12.81 14.38 3.01
C GLU A 14 12.37 15.78 2.58
N ASN A 15 12.20 16.67 3.56
CA ASN A 15 11.97 18.08 3.32
C ASN A 15 13.17 18.88 3.83
N ASP A 16 14.06 19.25 2.91
CA ASP A 16 15.29 19.99 3.20
C ASP A 16 15.07 21.22 4.09
N LYS A 17 13.95 21.94 3.91
CA LYS A 17 13.65 23.13 4.72
C LYS A 17 13.36 22.75 6.17
N LYS A 18 12.54 21.72 6.40
CA LYS A 18 12.25 21.20 7.76
C LYS A 18 13.49 20.61 8.40
N ILE A 19 14.26 19.82 7.67
CA ILE A 19 15.48 19.20 8.19
C ILE A 19 16.49 20.27 8.62
N ARG A 20 16.70 21.33 7.81
CA ARG A 20 17.57 22.46 8.20
C ARG A 20 17.06 23.23 9.41
N MET A 21 15.74 23.34 9.58
CA MET A 21 15.14 23.97 10.77
C MET A 21 15.47 23.16 12.02
N ILE A 22 15.25 21.84 11.98
CA ILE A 22 15.58 20.92 13.09
C ILE A 22 17.09 20.93 13.39
N MET A 23 17.95 20.95 12.36
CA MET A 23 19.41 21.07 12.56
C MET A 23 19.78 22.32 13.37
N ASN A 24 19.13 23.45 13.09
CA ASN A 24 19.41 24.71 13.78
C ASN A 24 18.85 24.73 15.22
N GLU A 25 17.65 24.19 15.42
CA GLU A 25 16.96 24.14 16.72
C GLU A 25 17.66 23.16 17.69
N GLU A 26 17.93 21.94 17.22
CA GLU A 26 18.50 20.85 18.01
C GLU A 26 20.04 20.80 17.95
N LYS A 27 20.68 21.68 17.16
CA LYS A 27 22.14 21.75 16.95
C LYS A 27 22.76 20.40 16.56
N CYS A 28 22.10 19.66 15.68
CA CYS A 28 22.47 18.31 15.27
C CYS A 28 22.89 18.23 13.80
N GLN A 29 23.47 17.10 13.40
CA GLN A 29 23.87 16.87 12.00
C GLN A 29 22.65 16.52 11.13
N TYR A 30 22.79 16.65 9.80
CA TYR A 30 21.69 16.38 8.85
C TYR A 30 21.06 15.00 9.07
N ASN A 31 21.87 13.94 9.17
CA ASN A 31 21.36 12.57 9.38
C ASN A 31 20.62 12.40 10.71
N GLU A 32 20.98 13.15 11.74
CA GLU A 32 20.29 13.13 13.04
C GLU A 32 18.98 13.90 12.94
N ALA A 33 18.99 15.08 12.32
CA ALA A 33 17.80 15.86 12.04
C ALA A 33 16.76 15.09 11.20
N THR A 34 17.21 14.36 10.17
CA THR A 34 16.32 13.51 9.34
C THR A 34 15.68 12.39 10.17
N LYS A 35 16.43 11.76 11.07
CA LYS A 35 15.88 10.74 11.97
C LYS A 35 14.89 11.34 12.97
N LEU A 36 15.18 12.52 13.51
CA LEU A 36 14.29 13.24 14.41
C LEU A 36 12.99 13.62 13.71
N ASP A 37 13.05 14.16 12.49
CA ASP A 37 11.85 14.49 11.71
C ASP A 37 11.00 13.24 11.45
N TYR A 38 11.62 12.13 11.05
CA TYR A 38 10.90 10.88 10.86
C TYR A 38 10.19 10.41 12.13
N GLU A 39 10.89 10.37 13.26
CA GLU A 39 10.34 9.88 14.53
C GLU A 39 9.23 10.80 15.07
N MET A 40 9.40 12.12 14.95
CA MET A 40 8.44 13.10 15.47
C MET A 40 7.23 13.31 14.57
N ASN A 41 7.43 13.33 13.24
CA ASN A 41 6.42 13.81 12.29
C ASN A 41 5.91 12.72 11.33
N TRP A 42 6.72 11.72 10.97
CA TRP A 42 6.33 10.79 9.89
C TRP A 42 5.91 9.39 10.35
N LYS A 43 6.54 8.88 11.41
CA LYS A 43 6.38 7.49 11.86
C LYS A 43 4.95 7.14 12.19
N GLU A 44 4.25 8.01 12.94
CA GLU A 44 2.86 7.76 13.31
C GLU A 44 1.92 7.91 12.11
N ILE A 45 2.17 8.88 11.22
CA ILE A 45 1.40 9.05 9.98
C ILE A 45 1.50 7.79 9.12
N ARG A 46 2.72 7.29 8.87
CA ARG A 46 2.95 6.06 8.09
C ARG A 46 2.31 4.85 8.76
N ARG A 47 2.36 4.76 10.09
CA ARG A 47 1.71 3.68 10.85
C ARG A 47 0.19 3.74 10.70
N GLN A 48 -0.41 4.93 10.84
CA GLN A 48 -1.85 5.11 10.68
C GLN A 48 -2.29 4.74 9.27
N PHE A 49 -1.59 5.24 8.24
CA PHE A 49 -1.87 4.90 6.85
C PHE A 49 -1.90 3.38 6.62
N ARG A 50 -0.88 2.66 7.10
CA ARG A 50 -0.82 1.19 7.00
C ARG A 50 -1.98 0.50 7.73
N LEU A 51 -2.39 1.00 8.90
CA LEU A 51 -3.53 0.42 9.62
C LEU A 51 -4.84 0.61 8.85
N GLU A 52 -5.02 1.77 8.22
CA GLU A 52 -6.22 2.10 7.45
C GLU A 52 -6.30 1.33 6.12
N THR A 53 -5.17 1.09 5.44
CA THR A 53 -5.14 0.39 4.14
C THR A 53 -5.14 -1.14 4.27
N ARG A 54 -4.62 -1.68 5.38
CA ARG A 54 -4.42 -3.13 5.56
C ARG A 54 -5.68 -3.98 5.36
N CYS A 55 -6.86 -3.46 5.69
CA CYS A 55 -8.10 -4.21 5.55
C CYS A 55 -8.37 -4.61 4.09
N ILE A 56 -8.14 -3.67 3.16
CA ILE A 56 -8.37 -3.89 1.73
C ILE A 56 -7.24 -4.70 1.11
N THR A 57 -5.99 -4.44 1.46
CA THR A 57 -4.87 -5.25 0.95
C THR A 57 -4.98 -6.71 1.38
N ALA A 58 -5.34 -6.96 2.65
CA ALA A 58 -5.59 -8.32 3.13
C ALA A 58 -6.80 -8.97 2.47
N MET A 59 -7.86 -8.21 2.17
CA MET A 59 -9.02 -8.71 1.42
C MET A 59 -8.62 -9.10 -0.01
N TYR A 60 -7.82 -8.25 -0.66
CA TYR A 60 -7.30 -8.48 -2.00
C TYR A 60 -6.43 -9.75 -2.04
N GLU A 61 -5.46 -9.88 -1.14
CA GLU A 61 -4.61 -11.07 -0.99
C GLU A 61 -5.43 -12.35 -0.79
N ARG A 62 -6.49 -12.28 0.02
CA ARG A 62 -7.36 -13.43 0.29
C ARG A 62 -8.12 -13.90 -0.94
N LEU A 63 -8.67 -12.95 -1.71
CA LEU A 63 -9.42 -13.24 -2.94
C LEU A 63 -8.49 -13.60 -4.10
N PHE A 64 -7.27 -13.07 -4.10
CA PHE A 64 -6.28 -13.31 -5.12
C PHE A 64 -5.69 -14.73 -5.02
N SER A 65 -6.03 -15.57 -5.99
CA SER A 65 -5.37 -16.86 -6.15
C SER A 65 -3.89 -16.69 -6.50
N LYS A 66 -2.99 -17.47 -5.91
CA LYS A 66 -1.53 -17.36 -6.16
C LYS A 66 -1.21 -17.54 -7.65
N ILE A 67 -0.69 -16.49 -8.29
CA ILE A 67 -0.23 -16.55 -9.68
C ILE A 67 1.29 -16.73 -9.72
N LYS A 68 1.77 -17.62 -10.58
CA LYS A 68 3.21 -17.79 -10.80
C LYS A 68 3.71 -16.64 -11.68
N ILE A 69 4.46 -15.72 -11.07
CA ILE A 69 5.08 -14.59 -11.74
C ILE A 69 6.59 -14.71 -11.59
N LYS A 70 7.32 -14.47 -12.69
CA LYS A 70 8.78 -14.55 -12.67
C LYS A 70 9.33 -13.36 -11.88
N GLY A 71 10.12 -13.66 -10.85
CA GLY A 71 10.86 -12.64 -10.10
C GLY A 71 10.05 -11.76 -9.17
N CYS A 72 8.72 -11.89 -9.07
CA CYS A 72 7.91 -11.04 -8.18
C CYS A 72 7.07 -11.88 -7.20
N TRP A 73 7.17 -11.60 -5.91
CA TRP A 73 6.31 -12.18 -4.85
C TRP A 73 5.43 -11.16 -4.16
N LYS A 74 5.79 -9.87 -4.23
CA LYS A 74 5.08 -8.77 -3.60
C LYS A 74 4.97 -7.59 -4.54
N ILE A 75 3.78 -6.99 -4.59
CA ILE A 75 3.57 -5.65 -5.15
C ILE A 75 3.54 -4.65 -3.99
N LEU A 76 4.30 -3.56 -4.12
CA LEU A 76 4.37 -2.46 -3.16
C LEU A 76 4.04 -1.14 -3.87
N VAL A 77 2.90 -0.54 -3.55
CA VAL A 77 2.54 0.77 -4.06
C VAL A 77 3.06 1.84 -3.10
N GLU A 78 4.01 2.65 -3.56
CA GLU A 78 4.58 3.77 -2.83
C GLU A 78 3.73 5.02 -3.07
N CYS A 79 2.85 5.34 -2.13
CA CYS A 79 1.95 6.48 -2.21
C CYS A 79 2.71 7.77 -1.86
N VAL A 80 2.88 8.68 -2.83
CA VAL A 80 3.69 9.90 -2.68
C VAL A 80 2.93 11.14 -3.13
N GLU A 81 3.21 12.30 -2.53
CA GLU A 81 2.58 13.57 -2.96
C GLU A 81 3.02 13.95 -4.38
N ASP A 82 4.33 13.82 -4.64
CA ASP A 82 4.95 14.06 -5.94
C ASP A 82 5.78 12.84 -6.36
N ILE A 83 5.58 12.41 -7.61
CA ILE A 83 6.32 11.29 -8.19
C ILE A 83 7.74 11.76 -8.50
N THR A 84 8.71 11.10 -7.89
CA THR A 84 10.16 11.35 -8.06
C THR A 84 10.84 10.29 -8.92
N ASP A 85 10.21 9.12 -9.07
CA ASP A 85 10.64 8.06 -9.97
C ASP A 85 9.42 7.35 -10.56
N GLU A 86 9.21 7.51 -11.87
CA GLU A 86 8.09 6.89 -12.60
C GLU A 86 8.31 5.40 -12.91
N ARG A 87 9.55 4.89 -12.74
CA ARG A 87 9.89 3.52 -13.10
C ARG A 87 9.34 2.51 -12.10
N VAL A 88 9.03 1.33 -12.59
CA VAL A 88 8.82 0.14 -11.75
C VAL A 88 10.17 -0.36 -11.26
N ARG A 89 10.33 -0.44 -9.94
CA ARG A 89 11.54 -0.93 -9.29
C ARG A 89 11.36 -2.38 -8.86
N GLN A 90 12.37 -3.20 -9.06
CA GLN A 90 12.35 -4.60 -8.63
C GLN A 90 13.56 -4.91 -7.76
N TYR A 91 13.34 -5.12 -6.47
CA TYR A 91 14.39 -5.44 -5.51
C TYR A 91 13.99 -6.64 -4.66
N SER A 92 14.84 -7.68 -4.62
CA SER A 92 14.59 -8.90 -3.84
C SER A 92 13.20 -9.53 -4.09
N GLY A 93 12.72 -9.38 -5.32
CA GLY A 93 11.41 -9.83 -5.79
C GLY A 93 10.20 -9.05 -5.30
N VAL A 94 10.40 -7.87 -4.72
CA VAL A 94 9.36 -6.86 -4.52
C VAL A 94 9.32 -5.96 -5.75
N CYS A 95 8.17 -5.87 -6.40
CA CYS A 95 7.92 -4.91 -7.47
C CYS A 95 7.27 -3.67 -6.85
N SER A 96 7.92 -2.51 -6.90
CA SER A 96 7.40 -1.26 -6.37
C SER A 96 7.24 -0.18 -7.43
N VAL A 97 6.26 0.70 -7.22
CA VAL A 97 5.97 1.82 -8.12
C VAL A 97 5.39 2.97 -7.31
N GLN A 98 5.66 4.21 -7.75
CA GLN A 98 5.08 5.40 -7.16
C GLN A 98 3.70 5.71 -7.74
N VAL A 99 2.76 6.04 -6.85
CA VAL A 99 1.41 6.50 -7.18
C VAL A 99 1.15 7.81 -6.46
N LYS A 100 0.58 8.78 -7.18
CA LYS A 100 0.29 10.10 -6.61
C LYS A 100 -0.84 9.99 -5.58
N PHE A 101 -0.62 10.56 -4.41
CA PHE A 101 -1.51 10.42 -3.27
C PHE A 101 -1.41 11.61 -2.32
N ASN A 102 -2.56 12.07 -1.79
CA ASN A 102 -2.62 13.08 -0.75
C ASN A 102 -3.14 12.45 0.56
N PHE A 103 -2.27 12.37 1.56
CA PHE A 103 -2.62 11.79 2.86
C PHE A 103 -3.70 12.60 3.60
N ASN A 104 -3.70 13.93 3.48
CA ASN A 104 -4.68 14.77 4.17
C ASN A 104 -6.09 14.54 3.64
N ASP A 105 -6.25 14.44 2.31
CA ASP A 105 -7.54 14.17 1.67
C ASP A 105 -8.05 12.77 2.07
N PHE A 106 -7.15 11.78 2.08
CA PHE A 106 -7.46 10.43 2.52
C PHE A 106 -7.89 10.38 3.99
N SER A 107 -7.10 10.99 4.88
CA SER A 107 -7.34 10.97 6.33
C SER A 107 -8.69 11.59 6.70
N ASN A 108 -9.11 12.63 5.96
CA ASN A 108 -10.38 13.33 6.15
C ASN A 108 -11.59 12.64 5.50
N ASN A 109 -11.37 11.54 4.77
CA ASN A 109 -12.45 10.81 4.10
C ASN A 109 -13.22 9.92 5.09
N SER A 110 -14.44 9.52 4.69
CA SER A 110 -15.24 8.52 5.38
C SER A 110 -14.54 7.15 5.39
N GLU A 111 -14.93 6.25 6.30
CA GLU A 111 -14.35 4.90 6.37
C GLU A 111 -14.51 4.14 5.04
N VAL A 112 -15.67 4.27 4.39
CA VAL A 112 -15.91 3.66 3.07
C VAL A 112 -15.05 4.33 2.00
N GLY A 113 -14.99 5.67 1.98
CA GLY A 113 -14.15 6.39 1.01
C GLY A 113 -12.65 6.10 1.16
N LYS A 114 -12.16 5.83 2.38
CA LYS A 114 -10.80 5.34 2.62
C LYS A 114 -10.58 3.95 2.01
N LYS A 115 -11.56 3.05 2.13
CA LYS A 115 -11.50 1.70 1.51
C LYS A 115 -11.50 1.78 -0.02
N GLU A 116 -12.36 2.62 -0.60
CA GLU A 116 -12.41 2.91 -2.03
C GLU A 116 -11.07 3.46 -2.53
N THR A 117 -10.55 4.49 -1.85
CA THR A 117 -9.26 5.10 -2.19
C THR A 117 -8.13 4.09 -2.11
N THR A 118 -8.12 3.24 -1.08
CA THR A 118 -7.11 2.18 -0.93
C THR A 118 -7.13 1.19 -2.10
N LEU A 119 -8.32 0.74 -2.52
CA LEU A 119 -8.45 -0.16 -3.65
C LEU A 119 -7.99 0.50 -4.95
N ASN A 120 -8.36 1.76 -5.18
CA ASN A 120 -7.97 2.52 -6.36
C ASN A 120 -6.46 2.68 -6.46
N LEU A 121 -5.80 3.09 -5.37
CA LEU A 121 -4.34 3.21 -5.31
C LEU A 121 -3.65 1.87 -5.59
N LEU A 122 -4.17 0.79 -5.00
CA LEU A 122 -3.64 -0.56 -5.23
C LEU A 122 -3.76 -0.96 -6.71
N MET A 123 -4.95 -0.76 -7.30
CA MET A 123 -5.22 -1.12 -8.68
C MET A 123 -4.41 -0.28 -9.68
N GLU A 124 -4.21 1.02 -9.41
CA GLU A 124 -3.34 1.88 -10.21
C GLU A 124 -1.88 1.38 -10.20
N GLY A 125 -1.37 1.03 -9.01
CA GLY A 125 -0.02 0.48 -8.88
C GLY A 125 0.14 -0.88 -9.58
N ILE A 126 -0.85 -1.76 -9.44
CA ILE A 126 -0.89 -3.05 -10.15
C ILE A 126 -0.91 -2.83 -11.67
N GLU A 127 -1.68 -1.87 -12.16
CA GLU A 127 -1.77 -1.55 -13.58
C GLU A 127 -0.42 -1.09 -14.14
N LYS A 128 0.24 -0.13 -13.48
CA LYS A 128 1.58 0.34 -13.87
C LYS A 128 2.61 -0.79 -13.90
N ILE A 129 2.64 -1.62 -12.85
CA ILE A 129 3.57 -2.77 -12.78
C ILE A 129 3.26 -3.80 -13.87
N SER A 130 1.99 -4.09 -14.11
CA SER A 130 1.57 -5.08 -15.10
C SER A 130 1.85 -4.61 -16.52
N GLN A 131 1.70 -3.31 -16.82
CA GLN A 131 2.07 -2.73 -18.12
C GLN A 131 3.57 -2.90 -18.40
N GLU A 132 4.43 -2.52 -17.45
CA GLU A 132 5.90 -2.67 -17.59
C GLU A 132 6.32 -4.14 -17.80
N ASN A 133 5.65 -5.07 -17.11
CA ASN A 133 6.00 -6.49 -17.13
C ASN A 133 5.18 -7.33 -18.13
N ASN A 134 4.30 -6.71 -18.93
CA ASN A 134 3.37 -7.38 -19.83
C ASN A 134 2.51 -8.48 -19.16
N TRP A 135 1.97 -8.20 -17.98
CA TRP A 135 1.08 -9.13 -17.27
C TRP A 135 -0.37 -8.95 -17.71
N GLU A 136 -1.10 -10.06 -17.73
CA GLU A 136 -2.54 -10.07 -18.00
C GLU A 136 -3.31 -9.45 -16.82
N MET A 137 -3.99 -8.33 -17.08
CA MET A 137 -4.71 -7.57 -16.04
C MET A 137 -6.06 -8.16 -15.64
N GLN A 138 -6.62 -9.10 -16.41
CA GLN A 138 -7.99 -9.58 -16.22
C GLN A 138 -8.21 -10.10 -14.78
N LYS A 139 -7.33 -10.98 -14.31
CA LYS A 139 -7.43 -11.56 -12.95
C LYS A 139 -7.34 -10.51 -11.86
N PHE A 140 -6.50 -9.49 -12.03
CA PHE A 140 -6.37 -8.43 -11.04
C PHE A 140 -7.64 -7.57 -10.97
N ARG A 141 -8.24 -7.25 -12.12
CA ARG A 141 -9.49 -6.49 -12.20
C ARG A 141 -10.67 -7.25 -11.62
N GLU A 142 -10.75 -8.56 -11.86
CA GLU A 142 -11.79 -9.43 -11.28
C GLU A 142 -11.78 -9.42 -9.75
N ILE A 143 -10.60 -9.35 -9.11
CA ILE A 143 -10.52 -9.21 -7.65
C ILE A 143 -11.02 -7.85 -7.19
N GLY A 144 -10.68 -6.77 -7.89
CA GLY A 144 -11.19 -5.43 -7.59
C GLY A 144 -12.72 -5.39 -7.61
N LEU A 145 -13.33 -5.94 -8.67
CA LEU A 145 -14.79 -6.04 -8.82
C LEU A 145 -15.42 -6.85 -7.67
N GLN A 146 -14.82 -7.97 -7.27
CA GLN A 146 -15.31 -8.77 -6.13
C GLN A 146 -15.31 -7.98 -4.81
N ILE A 147 -14.32 -7.11 -4.59
CA ILE A 147 -14.27 -6.26 -3.40
C ILE A 147 -15.39 -5.20 -3.43
N GLU A 148 -15.63 -4.60 -4.59
CA GLU A 148 -16.71 -3.64 -4.82
C GLU A 148 -18.09 -4.28 -4.62
N GLU A 149 -18.32 -5.46 -5.20
CA GLU A 149 -19.55 -6.25 -5.04
C GLU A 149 -19.81 -6.64 -3.59
N ALA A 150 -18.75 -6.95 -2.84
CA ALA A 150 -18.79 -7.21 -1.41
C ALA A 150 -18.91 -5.93 -0.56
N ARG A 151 -19.03 -4.74 -1.17
CA ARG A 151 -19.11 -3.44 -0.50
C ARG A 151 -17.98 -3.20 0.49
N TYR A 152 -16.77 -3.65 0.14
CA TYR A 152 -15.58 -3.50 0.97
C TYR A 152 -15.67 -4.19 2.35
N LEU A 153 -16.59 -5.15 2.51
CA LEU A 153 -16.76 -5.91 3.75
C LEU A 153 -15.84 -7.13 3.75
N ASN A 154 -14.77 -7.04 4.53
CA ASN A 154 -13.82 -8.13 4.75
C ASN A 154 -14.21 -8.97 5.98
N GLU A 155 -15.39 -9.59 5.94
CA GLU A 155 -15.90 -10.41 7.06
C GLU A 155 -15.56 -11.89 6.89
N TRP A 156 -15.52 -12.62 8.02
CA TRP A 156 -15.34 -14.07 8.06
C TRP A 156 -16.53 -14.73 8.73
N LEU A 157 -17.39 -15.36 7.93
CA LEU A 157 -18.48 -16.19 8.45
C LEU A 157 -17.92 -17.57 8.83
N TRP A 158 -17.69 -17.77 10.14
CA TRP A 158 -17.34 -19.09 10.67
C TRP A 158 -18.47 -20.08 10.37
N LYS A 159 -18.20 -21.11 9.57
CA LYS A 159 -19.17 -22.20 9.34
C LYS A 159 -19.47 -22.90 10.66
N LYS A 160 -20.76 -23.17 10.94
CA LYS A 160 -21.19 -23.93 12.13
C LYS A 160 -20.44 -25.27 12.19
N ALA A 161 -20.02 -25.65 13.40
CA ALA A 161 -19.38 -26.94 13.65
C ALA A 161 -20.27 -28.09 13.14
N ILE A 162 -19.69 -28.96 12.32
CA ILE A 162 -20.35 -30.18 11.85
C ILE A 162 -20.54 -31.08 13.08
N LYS A 163 -21.78 -31.27 13.54
CA LYS A 163 -22.08 -32.26 14.58
C LYS A 163 -21.74 -33.63 14.01
N LYS A 164 -20.82 -34.36 14.66
CA LYS A 164 -20.56 -35.76 14.34
C LYS A 164 -21.86 -36.57 14.54
N PRO A 165 -22.24 -37.48 13.63
CA PRO A 165 -23.33 -38.42 13.88
C PRO A 165 -23.02 -39.22 15.16
N ARG A 166 -24.03 -39.41 16.01
CA ARG A 166 -23.95 -40.32 17.17
C ARG A 166 -24.18 -41.75 16.72
#